data_AF-A0A8S3UU39-F1
#
_entry.id   AF-A0A8S3UU39-F1
#
_cell.length_a   1.000
_cell.length_b   1.000
_cell.length_c   1.000
_cell.angle_alpha   90.00
_cell.angle_beta   90.00
_cell.angle_gamma   90.00
#
_symmetry.space_group_name_H-M   'P 1'
#
loop_
_entity.id
_entity.type
_entity.pdbx_description
1 polymer ?
#
loop_
_entity_poly.entity_id
_entity_poly.type
_entity_poly.pdbx_seq_one_letter_code
_entity_poly.pdbx_strand_id
1 'polypeptide(L)'
;MDIQYILDAYSCVVYIISYISKSERELGLLLQQTKTEAADGNLDAQRTMKKVGTAYFHFRELSTQEAVFRVIGLRLKECSRKVQFIPLGENPCRMSIPLKELQQKSKTLKMKKSIDDGSDDDGDSDDIWLKSITDRYKNRPDLERFDQMCLATFCSEFSVLAETQIPNKINEDTTFKLKNDMGYIRKRTRTSDAVIKYARFSVESAPEQYYQSILQLFLPYRLNEQLKPPQFLSYADFYNSGFIKYSQMEDLSSVQNIVNFNMSKFVKKDKELEIAEKQLEERGYQEDAWAQLCPETEKERHECNEVGENTTTQEVDSPELGIPDLNQTDKPTDENVMVQKTCFSRSEVIPLLRTLKETKAHIF
;
A
#
# COMPACT_ATOMS: atom_id res chain seq x y z
N MET A 1 25.29 -24.64 8.75
CA MET A 1 24.09 -23.81 8.91
C MET A 1 24.56 -22.43 9.27
N ASP A 2 24.08 -21.40 8.58
CA ASP A 2 24.37 -20.00 8.91
C ASP A 2 23.39 -19.58 10.03
N ILE A 3 23.88 -19.40 11.25
CA ILE A 3 23.06 -19.18 12.44
C ILE A 3 23.44 -17.82 13.04
N GLN A 4 22.54 -16.85 12.94
CA GLN A 4 22.73 -15.51 13.51
C GLN A 4 21.79 -15.29 14.71
N TYR A 5 22.33 -14.97 15.90
CA TYR A 5 21.55 -14.52 17.05
C TYR A 5 20.90 -13.18 16.76
N ILE A 6 19.59 -13.13 16.98
CA ILE A 6 18.75 -11.94 16.83
C ILE A 6 18.56 -11.34 18.23
N LEU A 7 19.16 -10.18 18.48
CA LEU A 7 19.13 -9.53 19.79
C LEU A 7 17.89 -8.66 20.01
N ASP A 8 17.28 -8.16 18.93
CA ASP A 8 16.09 -7.33 18.97
C ASP A 8 15.20 -7.53 17.73
N ALA A 9 13.99 -6.98 17.76
CA ALA A 9 13.02 -7.12 16.67
C ALA A 9 13.51 -6.48 15.36
N TYR A 10 14.31 -5.42 15.44
CA TYR A 10 14.85 -4.75 14.28
C TYR A 10 15.95 -5.58 13.59
N SER A 11 16.90 -6.14 14.35
CA SER A 11 17.93 -7.05 13.80
C SER A 11 17.31 -8.24 13.07
N CYS A 12 16.17 -8.75 13.57
CA CYS A 12 15.41 -9.80 12.89
C CYS A 12 14.93 -9.34 11.50
N VAL A 13 14.31 -8.16 11.45
CA VAL A 13 13.75 -7.59 10.21
C VAL A 13 14.87 -7.32 9.21
N VAL A 14 15.96 -6.71 9.68
CA VAL A 14 17.16 -6.45 8.88
C VAL A 14 17.73 -7.73 8.31
N TYR A 15 17.95 -8.76 9.14
CA TYR A 15 18.49 -10.03 8.68
C TYR A 15 17.62 -10.65 7.58
N ILE A 16 16.30 -10.71 7.80
CA ILE A 16 15.35 -11.25 6.83
C ILE A 16 15.39 -10.45 5.53
N ILE A 17 15.38 -9.11 5.60
CA ILE A 17 15.42 -8.25 4.42
C ILE A 17 16.73 -8.44 3.67
N SER A 18 17.88 -8.33 4.35
CA SER A 18 19.21 -8.50 3.77
C SER A 18 19.38 -9.86 3.09
N TYR A 19 18.81 -10.92 3.67
CA TYR A 19 18.82 -12.25 3.08
C TYR A 19 17.94 -12.34 1.82
N ILE A 20 16.70 -11.85 1.88
CA ILE A 20 15.77 -11.89 0.74
C ILE A 20 16.24 -10.99 -0.41
N SER A 21 16.85 -9.84 -0.09
CA SER A 21 17.34 -8.87 -1.08
C SER A 21 18.80 -9.10 -1.47
N LYS A 22 19.42 -10.23 -1.10
CA LYS A 22 20.84 -10.50 -1.37
C LYS A 22 21.17 -10.43 -2.86
N SER A 23 20.31 -11.01 -3.70
CA SER A 23 20.43 -10.97 -5.18
C SER A 23 20.05 -9.60 -5.77
N GLU A 24 19.43 -8.71 -4.99
CA GLU A 24 18.98 -7.39 -5.46
C GLU A 24 19.90 -6.25 -4.98
N ARG A 25 21.03 -6.55 -4.34
CA ARG A 25 21.94 -5.55 -3.77
C ARG A 25 22.51 -4.60 -4.85
N GLU A 26 22.96 -5.15 -5.96
CA GLU A 26 23.52 -4.36 -7.08
C GLU A 26 22.45 -3.45 -7.70
N LEU A 27 21.24 -3.97 -7.90
CA LEU A 27 20.10 -3.17 -8.34
C LEU A 27 19.79 -2.05 -7.35
N GLY A 28 19.85 -2.32 -6.04
CA GLY A 28 19.67 -1.31 -5.00
C GLY A 28 20.66 -0.15 -5.11
N LEU A 29 21.95 -0.45 -5.31
CA LEU A 29 23.00 0.56 -5.52
C LEU A 29 22.75 1.38 -6.78
N LEU A 30 22.40 0.73 -7.89
CA LEU A 30 22.08 1.40 -9.15
C LEU A 30 20.89 2.37 -9.00
N LEU A 31 19.82 1.93 -8.33
CA LEU A 31 18.65 2.78 -8.10
C LEU A 31 18.99 3.97 -7.21
N GLN A 32 19.85 3.77 -6.20
CA GLN A 32 20.31 4.84 -5.33
C GLN A 32 21.11 5.88 -6.11
N GLN A 33 22.04 5.45 -6.98
CA GLN A 33 22.79 6.35 -7.85
C GLN A 33 21.87 7.09 -8.82
N THR A 34 20.93 6.38 -9.46
CA THR A 34 19.95 6.98 -10.38
C THR A 34 19.10 8.06 -9.69
N LYS A 35 18.75 7.82 -8.42
CA LYS A 35 18.04 8.79 -7.58
C LYS A 35 18.90 10.01 -7.27
N THR A 36 20.17 9.83 -6.87
CA THR A 36 21.09 10.93 -6.59
C THR A 36 21.32 11.79 -7.83
N GLU A 37 21.60 11.17 -8.99
CA GLU A 37 21.76 11.89 -10.26
C GLU A 37 20.50 12.68 -10.65
N ALA A 38 19.30 12.14 -10.37
CA ALA A 38 18.06 12.83 -10.66
C ALA A 38 17.84 14.03 -9.72
N ALA A 39 18.28 13.92 -8.46
CA ALA A 39 18.27 15.02 -7.50
C ALA A 39 19.27 16.12 -7.90
N ASP A 40 20.48 15.75 -8.32
CA ASP A 40 21.51 16.68 -8.78
C ASP A 40 21.10 17.41 -10.08
N GLY A 41 20.37 16.71 -10.96
CA GLY A 41 19.74 17.29 -12.15
C GLY A 41 18.53 18.18 -11.88
N ASN A 42 18.15 18.38 -10.61
CA ASN A 42 16.98 19.11 -10.15
C ASN A 42 15.69 18.73 -10.91
N LEU A 43 15.53 17.44 -11.17
CA LEU A 43 14.39 16.92 -11.91
C LEU A 43 13.14 16.92 -11.02
N ASP A 44 12.01 17.29 -11.62
CA ASP A 44 10.70 17.17 -10.98
C ASP A 44 10.44 15.73 -10.50
N ALA A 45 9.68 15.58 -9.41
CA ALA A 45 9.44 14.30 -8.75
C ALA A 45 8.86 13.24 -9.71
N GLN A 46 7.99 13.64 -10.64
CA GLN A 46 7.43 12.74 -11.64
C GLN A 46 8.50 12.21 -12.60
N ARG A 47 9.42 13.07 -13.05
CA ARG A 47 10.50 12.71 -13.97
C ARG A 47 11.54 11.85 -13.26
N THR A 48 11.85 12.17 -12.01
CA THR A 48 12.72 11.37 -11.14
C THR A 48 12.16 9.96 -10.98
N MET A 49 10.87 9.82 -10.67
CA MET A 49 10.20 8.52 -10.57
C MET A 49 10.25 7.75 -11.90
N LYS A 50 10.05 8.44 -13.03
CA LYS A 50 10.14 7.81 -14.35
C LYS A 50 11.57 7.31 -14.63
N LYS A 51 12.60 8.10 -14.34
CA LYS A 51 14.01 7.71 -14.54
C LYS A 51 14.38 6.49 -13.68
N VAL A 52 14.04 6.53 -12.39
CA VAL A 52 14.28 5.41 -11.46
C VAL A 52 13.48 4.17 -11.88
N GLY A 53 12.22 4.33 -12.27
CA GLY A 53 11.38 3.24 -12.75
C GLY A 53 11.94 2.60 -14.03
N THR A 54 12.40 3.41 -14.99
CA THR A 54 13.06 2.92 -16.19
C THR A 54 14.31 2.12 -15.84
N ALA A 55 15.19 2.62 -14.97
CA ALA A 55 16.37 1.89 -14.52
C ALA A 55 15.98 0.55 -13.85
N TYR A 56 14.96 0.56 -12.98
CA TYR A 56 14.45 -0.67 -12.37
C TYR A 56 14.01 -1.71 -13.40
N PHE A 57 13.25 -1.30 -14.43
CA PHE A 57 12.79 -2.26 -15.45
C PHE A 57 13.90 -2.81 -16.35
N HIS A 58 14.98 -2.05 -16.59
CA HIS A 58 16.09 -2.49 -17.44
C HIS A 58 17.03 -3.47 -16.73
N PHE A 59 17.35 -3.18 -15.47
CA PHE A 59 18.38 -3.90 -14.74
C PHE A 59 17.82 -4.94 -13.76
N ARG A 60 16.50 -5.00 -13.59
CA ARG A 60 15.90 -6.04 -12.75
C ARG A 60 15.89 -7.38 -13.46
N GLU A 61 16.59 -8.32 -12.85
CA GLU A 61 16.51 -9.73 -13.21
C GLU A 61 15.25 -10.36 -12.64
N LEU A 62 14.60 -11.21 -13.45
CA LEU A 62 13.40 -11.95 -13.08
C LEU A 62 13.62 -13.43 -13.33
N SER A 63 13.24 -14.25 -12.36
CA SER A 63 13.18 -15.71 -12.60
C SER A 63 12.20 -16.04 -13.72
N THR A 64 12.47 -17.10 -14.48
CA THR A 64 11.55 -17.58 -15.53
C THR A 64 10.15 -17.86 -14.98
N GLN A 65 10.07 -18.38 -13.75
CA GLN A 65 8.81 -18.65 -13.05
C GLN A 65 8.03 -17.37 -12.79
N GLU A 66 8.69 -16.30 -12.32
CA GLU A 66 8.06 -15.00 -12.11
C GLU A 66 7.57 -14.40 -13.43
N ALA A 67 8.39 -14.46 -14.49
CA ALA A 67 8.03 -13.97 -15.82
C ALA A 67 6.77 -14.67 -16.36
N VAL A 68 6.70 -15.99 -16.26
CA VAL A 68 5.52 -16.77 -16.66
C VAL A 68 4.30 -16.32 -15.87
N PHE A 69 4.39 -16.19 -14.54
CA PHE A 69 3.27 -15.72 -13.70
C PHE A 69 2.75 -14.34 -14.12
N ARG A 70 3.65 -13.43 -14.50
CA ARG A 70 3.28 -12.09 -14.99
C ARG A 70 2.58 -12.16 -16.34
N VAL A 71 3.11 -12.92 -17.30
CA VAL A 71 2.54 -13.06 -18.66
C VAL A 71 1.12 -13.62 -18.62
N ILE A 72 0.87 -14.63 -17.78
CA ILE A 72 -0.47 -15.24 -17.64
C ILE A 72 -1.42 -14.45 -16.72
N GLY A 73 -0.96 -13.36 -16.11
CA GLY A 73 -1.75 -12.53 -15.20
C GLY A 73 -2.11 -13.23 -13.88
N LEU A 74 -1.29 -14.20 -13.43
CA LEU A 74 -1.46 -14.80 -12.11
C LEU A 74 -1.02 -13.85 -11.01
N ARG A 75 -1.62 -14.00 -9.82
CA ARG A 75 -1.27 -13.21 -8.64
C ARG A 75 0.07 -13.71 -8.08
N LEU A 76 1.08 -12.82 -8.10
CA LEU A 76 2.41 -13.09 -7.54
C LEU A 76 2.41 -13.21 -6.01
N LYS A 77 1.39 -12.66 -5.36
CA LYS A 77 1.27 -12.63 -3.91
C LYS A 77 -0.19 -12.78 -3.52
N GLU A 78 -0.43 -13.68 -2.57
CA GLU A 78 -1.66 -13.72 -1.79
C GLU A 78 -1.31 -13.58 -0.31
N CYS A 79 -2.16 -12.89 0.43
CA CYS A 79 -2.01 -12.74 1.88
C CYS A 79 -3.32 -13.15 2.55
N SER A 80 -3.20 -13.81 3.69
CA SER A 80 -4.34 -14.10 4.57
C SER A 80 -5.01 -12.82 5.09
N ARG A 81 -4.24 -11.74 5.21
CA ARG A 81 -4.71 -10.42 5.66
C ARG A 81 -4.67 -9.42 4.52
N LYS A 82 -5.79 -8.72 4.29
CA LYS A 82 -5.85 -7.62 3.32
C LYS A 82 -5.11 -6.40 3.87
N VAL A 83 -4.35 -5.71 3.03
CA VAL A 83 -3.78 -4.41 3.35
C VAL A 83 -4.63 -3.33 2.67
N GLN A 84 -5.03 -2.31 3.42
CA GLN A 84 -5.85 -1.20 2.92
C GLN A 84 -5.13 0.12 3.17
N PHE A 85 -4.77 0.82 2.09
CA PHE A 85 -4.28 2.19 2.19
C PHE A 85 -5.45 3.15 2.39
N ILE A 86 -5.30 4.09 3.32
CA ILE A 86 -6.27 5.14 3.63
C ILE A 86 -5.64 6.47 3.21
N PRO A 87 -6.21 7.17 2.22
CA PRO A 87 -5.71 8.48 1.81
C PRO A 87 -6.19 9.54 2.83
N LEU A 88 -5.23 10.25 3.43
CA LEU A 88 -5.44 11.27 4.45
C LEU A 88 -4.87 12.62 3.99
N GLY A 89 -5.25 13.68 4.69
CA GLY A 89 -4.84 15.06 4.42
C GLY A 89 -5.97 15.92 3.85
N GLU A 90 -5.63 17.15 3.45
CA GLU A 90 -6.58 18.11 2.86
C GLU A 90 -7.00 17.70 1.46
N ASN A 91 -6.03 17.33 0.62
CA ASN A 91 -6.24 16.98 -0.77
C ASN A 91 -5.74 15.55 -1.05
N PRO A 92 -6.48 14.52 -0.58
CA PRO A 92 -6.11 13.15 -0.86
C PRO A 92 -6.17 12.88 -2.36
N CYS A 93 -5.23 12.07 -2.88
CA CYS A 93 -5.30 11.60 -4.26
C CYS A 93 -6.61 10.82 -4.47
N ARG A 94 -7.46 11.33 -5.36
CA ARG A 94 -8.74 10.73 -5.74
C ARG A 94 -8.67 10.22 -7.16
N MET A 95 -9.31 9.08 -7.40
CA MET A 95 -9.50 8.54 -8.74
C MET A 95 -10.77 9.13 -9.32
N SER A 96 -10.72 9.61 -10.56
CA SER A 96 -11.94 9.96 -11.29
C SER A 96 -12.69 8.70 -11.71
N ILE A 97 -13.98 8.87 -11.98
CA ILE A 97 -14.81 7.86 -12.62
C ILE A 97 -14.25 7.58 -14.04
N PRO A 98 -14.38 6.36 -14.60
CA PRO A 98 -13.88 6.05 -15.94
C PRO A 98 -14.29 7.09 -16.99
N LEU A 99 -13.36 7.43 -17.88
CA LEU A 99 -13.57 8.49 -18.89
C LEU A 99 -14.85 8.31 -19.71
N LYS A 100 -15.21 7.05 -20.03
CA LYS A 100 -16.43 6.72 -20.76
C LYS A 100 -17.69 7.12 -20.00
N GLU A 101 -17.72 6.89 -18.69
CA GLU A 101 -18.82 7.28 -17.82
C GLU A 101 -18.88 8.81 -17.67
N LEU A 102 -17.72 9.49 -17.54
CA LEU A 102 -17.67 10.96 -17.53
C LEU A 102 -18.21 11.56 -18.84
N GLN A 103 -17.85 10.98 -19.99
CA GLN A 103 -18.37 11.40 -21.29
C GLN A 103 -19.87 11.18 -21.39
N GLN A 104 -20.40 10.07 -20.87
CA GLN A 104 -21.84 9.81 -20.82
C GLN A 104 -22.56 10.83 -19.91
N LYS A 105 -22.06 11.04 -18.68
CA LYS A 105 -22.60 12.03 -17.75
C LYS A 105 -22.60 13.43 -18.37
N SER A 106 -21.50 13.84 -19.01
CA SER A 106 -21.43 15.17 -19.64
C SER A 106 -22.41 15.33 -20.81
N LYS A 107 -22.66 14.27 -21.60
CA LYS A 107 -23.71 14.29 -22.65
C LYS A 107 -25.10 14.43 -22.03
N THR A 108 -25.41 13.68 -20.97
CA THR A 108 -26.68 13.77 -20.27
C THR A 108 -26.88 15.15 -19.64
N LEU A 109 -25.85 15.73 -19.03
CA LEU A 109 -25.86 17.08 -18.47
C LEU A 109 -26.08 18.15 -19.55
N LYS A 110 -25.39 18.05 -20.70
CA LYS A 110 -25.60 18.95 -21.84
C LYS A 110 -27.03 18.86 -22.39
N MET A 111 -27.58 17.65 -22.48
CA MET A 111 -28.96 17.42 -22.93
C MET A 111 -30.00 17.96 -21.93
N LYS A 112 -29.70 17.87 -20.61
CA LYS A 112 -30.55 18.43 -19.55
C LYS A 112 -30.51 19.96 -19.56
N LYS A 113 -29.33 20.57 -19.77
CA LYS A 113 -29.18 22.03 -19.91
C LYS A 113 -29.86 22.61 -21.15
N SER A 114 -30.02 21.84 -22.23
CA SER A 114 -30.79 22.30 -23.41
C SER A 114 -32.32 22.27 -23.23
N ILE A 115 -32.83 21.74 -22.12
CA ILE A 115 -34.26 21.63 -21.82
C ILE A 115 -34.69 22.59 -20.71
N ASP A 116 -33.78 22.95 -19.79
CA ASP A 116 -34.05 23.78 -18.62
C ASP A 116 -33.18 25.05 -18.67
N ASP A 117 -33.74 26.11 -19.24
CA ASP A 117 -33.05 27.35 -19.67
C ASP A 117 -32.76 28.32 -18.50
N GLY A 118 -32.59 27.84 -17.26
CA GLY A 118 -32.65 28.75 -16.10
C GLY A 118 -32.07 28.33 -14.76
N SER A 119 -31.33 27.21 -14.64
CA SER A 119 -30.60 26.93 -13.40
C SER A 119 -29.10 26.82 -13.65
N ASP A 120 -28.36 27.87 -13.26
CA ASP A 120 -26.92 27.87 -13.03
C ASP A 120 -26.59 27.02 -11.78
N ASP A 121 -27.02 25.76 -11.79
CA ASP A 121 -26.56 24.78 -10.82
C ASP A 121 -25.17 24.33 -11.32
N ASP A 122 -24.14 24.92 -10.74
CA ASP A 122 -22.75 24.51 -10.84
C ASP A 122 -22.66 23.06 -10.35
N GLY A 123 -22.96 22.13 -11.26
CA GLY A 123 -23.10 20.71 -10.96
C GLY A 123 -21.95 20.22 -10.08
N ASP A 124 -22.31 19.65 -8.93
CA ASP A 124 -21.41 19.24 -7.85
C ASP A 124 -20.07 18.75 -8.40
N SER A 125 -19.01 19.53 -8.17
CA SER A 125 -17.65 19.21 -8.60
C SER A 125 -17.16 17.83 -8.12
N ASP A 126 -17.85 17.26 -7.12
CA ASP A 126 -17.62 15.93 -6.58
C ASP A 126 -18.08 14.78 -7.49
N ASP A 127 -18.92 15.06 -8.49
CA ASP A 127 -19.59 14.05 -9.32
C ASP A 127 -18.68 13.41 -10.39
N ILE A 128 -17.45 13.92 -10.49
CA ILE A 128 -16.34 13.43 -11.33
C ILE A 128 -15.53 12.35 -10.60
N TRP A 129 -15.56 12.32 -9.27
CA TRP A 129 -14.70 11.46 -8.46
C TRP A 129 -15.36 10.13 -8.09
N LEU A 130 -14.55 9.08 -7.99
CA LEU A 130 -14.99 7.82 -7.40
C LEU A 130 -15.20 7.99 -5.90
N LYS A 131 -16.28 7.37 -5.40
CA LYS A 131 -16.65 7.33 -3.98
C LYS A 131 -15.51 6.75 -3.12
N SER A 132 -14.83 7.61 -2.35
CA SER A 132 -13.72 7.21 -1.49
C SER A 132 -14.20 6.37 -0.30
N ILE A 133 -13.28 5.63 0.31
CA ILE A 133 -13.55 4.93 1.58
C ILE A 133 -13.93 5.92 2.69
N THR A 134 -13.35 7.11 2.70
CA THR A 134 -13.66 8.18 3.64
C THR A 134 -15.08 8.68 3.45
N ASP A 135 -15.51 8.87 2.21
CA ASP A 135 -16.88 9.34 1.90
C ASP A 135 -17.91 8.28 2.33
N ARG A 136 -17.59 7.00 2.13
CA ARG A 136 -18.41 5.87 2.61
C ARG A 136 -18.48 5.82 4.14
N TYR A 137 -17.37 6.08 4.83
CA TYR A 137 -17.32 6.15 6.28
C TYR A 137 -18.17 7.31 6.84
N LYS A 138 -18.13 8.49 6.23
CA LYS A 138 -18.97 9.64 6.62
C LYS A 138 -20.47 9.31 6.50
N ASN A 139 -20.83 8.52 5.49
CA ASN A 139 -22.20 8.08 5.20
C ASN A 139 -22.57 6.72 5.83
N ARG A 140 -21.91 6.34 6.94
CA ARG A 140 -22.28 5.14 7.71
C ARG A 140 -23.67 5.27 8.36
N PRO A 141 -24.38 4.15 8.66
CA PRO A 141 -25.68 4.17 9.33
C PRO A 141 -25.63 4.85 10.71
N ASP A 142 -26.77 5.38 11.16
CA ASP A 142 -26.95 5.89 12.53
C ASP A 142 -27.28 4.74 13.49
N LEU A 143 -26.33 3.81 13.64
CA LEU A 143 -26.41 2.77 14.66
C LEU A 143 -25.36 3.05 15.73
N GLU A 144 -25.64 2.69 16.97
CA GLU A 144 -24.78 2.93 18.13
C GLU A 144 -23.32 2.49 17.88
N ARG A 145 -23.14 1.32 17.25
CA ARG A 145 -21.82 0.78 16.91
C ARG A 145 -21.03 1.68 15.95
N PHE A 146 -21.70 2.40 15.06
CA PHE A 146 -21.06 3.28 14.08
C PHE A 146 -20.79 4.69 14.63
N ASP A 147 -21.51 5.14 15.66
CA ASP A 147 -21.33 6.49 16.20
C ASP A 147 -19.96 6.67 16.85
N GLN A 148 -19.48 5.67 17.60
CA GLN A 148 -18.17 5.68 18.26
C GLN A 148 -17.04 5.12 17.38
N MET A 149 -17.35 4.67 16.17
CA MET A 149 -16.38 4.04 15.28
C MET A 149 -15.51 5.09 14.58
N CYS A 150 -14.19 4.95 14.70
CA CYS A 150 -13.25 5.76 13.93
C CYS A 150 -13.00 5.18 12.53
N LEU A 151 -12.43 5.98 11.63
CA LEU A 151 -12.14 5.59 10.25
C LEU A 151 -11.21 4.38 10.17
N ALA A 152 -10.21 4.30 11.05
CA ALA A 152 -9.28 3.17 11.14
C ALA A 152 -10.03 1.84 11.40
N THR A 153 -10.94 1.83 12.38
CA THR A 153 -11.76 0.66 12.72
C THR A 153 -12.69 0.27 11.59
N PHE A 154 -13.31 1.27 10.95
CA PHE A 154 -14.17 1.05 9.79
C PHE A 154 -13.43 0.37 8.64
N CYS A 155 -12.26 0.89 8.25
CA CYS A 155 -11.44 0.34 7.17
C CYS A 155 -10.87 -1.05 7.49
N SER A 156 -10.60 -1.30 8.78
CA SER A 156 -10.05 -2.55 9.28
C SER A 156 -11.09 -3.67 9.30
N GLU A 157 -12.23 -3.43 9.96
CA GLU A 157 -13.27 -4.45 10.20
C GLU A 157 -14.23 -4.65 9.03
N PHE A 158 -14.42 -3.64 8.16
CA PHE A 158 -15.41 -3.70 7.09
C PHE A 158 -14.77 -3.80 5.70
N SER A 159 -15.57 -4.32 4.77
CA SER A 159 -15.24 -4.41 3.35
C SER A 159 -16.37 -3.80 2.54
N VAL A 160 -16.02 -2.96 1.56
CA VAL A 160 -16.98 -2.41 0.61
C VAL A 160 -17.38 -3.50 -0.37
N LEU A 161 -18.68 -3.70 -0.58
CA LEU A 161 -19.21 -4.65 -1.55
C LEU A 161 -19.42 -3.96 -2.89
N ALA A 162 -18.94 -4.58 -3.97
CA ALA A 162 -19.40 -4.25 -5.31
C ALA A 162 -20.86 -4.68 -5.50
N GLU A 163 -21.55 -4.09 -6.48
CA GLU A 163 -22.96 -4.43 -6.77
C GLU A 163 -23.15 -5.94 -7.04
N THR A 164 -22.19 -6.55 -7.72
CA THR A 164 -22.16 -7.99 -8.01
C THR A 164 -21.94 -8.88 -6.78
N GLN A 165 -21.49 -8.31 -5.66
CA GLN A 165 -21.17 -9.02 -4.41
C GLN A 165 -22.25 -8.85 -3.34
N ILE A 166 -23.31 -8.09 -3.65
CA ILE A 166 -24.45 -7.92 -2.77
C ILE A 166 -25.19 -9.28 -2.73
N PRO A 167 -25.37 -9.87 -1.54
CA PRO A 167 -26.03 -11.15 -1.42
C PRO A 167 -27.54 -10.96 -1.61
N ASN A 168 -28.19 -11.89 -2.30
CA ASN A 168 -29.65 -11.86 -2.51
C ASN A 168 -30.44 -11.83 -1.18
N LYS A 169 -29.86 -12.40 -0.11
CA LYS A 169 -30.35 -12.30 1.26
C LYS A 169 -29.36 -11.48 2.08
N ILE A 170 -29.76 -10.27 2.46
CA ILE A 170 -28.96 -9.39 3.30
C ILE A 170 -29.09 -9.87 4.74
N ASN A 171 -27.96 -10.12 5.39
CA ASN A 171 -27.91 -10.36 6.83
C ASN A 171 -27.64 -9.01 7.50
N GLU A 172 -28.63 -8.50 8.23
CA GLU A 172 -28.64 -7.17 8.84
C GLU A 172 -27.55 -6.97 9.92
N ASP A 173 -27.05 -8.06 10.53
CA ASP A 173 -25.99 -8.00 11.54
C ASP A 173 -24.58 -7.84 10.94
N THR A 174 -24.43 -8.22 9.67
CA THR A 174 -23.11 -8.28 9.00
C THR A 174 -23.00 -7.35 7.81
N THR A 175 -24.11 -7.02 7.15
CA THR A 175 -24.15 -6.24 5.92
C THR A 175 -25.03 -5.02 6.13
N PHE A 176 -24.45 -3.84 5.94
CA PHE A 176 -25.10 -2.56 6.21
C PHE A 176 -25.15 -1.71 4.95
N LYS A 177 -26.31 -1.08 4.70
CA LYS A 177 -26.49 -0.11 3.61
C LYS A 177 -25.99 1.25 4.07
N LEU A 178 -25.13 1.88 3.29
CA LEU A 178 -24.66 3.24 3.54
C LEU A 178 -25.71 4.27 3.08
N LYS A 179 -25.69 5.44 3.70
CA LYS A 179 -26.52 6.58 3.32
C LYS A 179 -26.07 7.19 2.00
N ASN A 180 -26.89 8.07 1.42
CA ASN A 180 -26.59 8.84 0.21
C ASN A 180 -26.08 7.96 -0.96
N ASP A 181 -26.68 6.77 -1.09
CA ASP A 181 -26.34 5.77 -2.10
C ASP A 181 -24.84 5.44 -2.18
N MET A 182 -24.14 5.46 -1.04
CA MET A 182 -22.72 5.13 -0.95
C MET A 182 -22.43 3.62 -0.99
N GLY A 183 -23.43 2.80 -1.30
CA GLY A 183 -23.31 1.35 -1.49
C GLY A 183 -23.51 0.54 -0.19
N TYR A 184 -22.93 -0.66 -0.15
CA TYR A 184 -23.03 -1.57 1.00
C TYR A 184 -21.65 -1.89 1.57
N ILE A 185 -21.62 -2.09 2.88
CA ILE A 185 -20.44 -2.60 3.60
C ILE A 185 -20.77 -3.92 4.26
N ARG A 186 -19.76 -4.79 4.40
CA ARG A 186 -19.85 -6.05 5.13
C ARG A 186 -18.74 -6.17 6.15
N LYS A 187 -19.08 -6.55 7.38
CA LYS A 187 -18.13 -6.92 8.43
C LYS A 187 -17.33 -8.15 7.99
N ARG A 188 -16.01 -8.11 8.16
CA ARG A 188 -15.11 -9.24 7.94
C ARG A 188 -15.33 -10.27 9.05
N THR A 189 -16.04 -11.34 8.71
CA THR A 189 -16.28 -12.45 9.65
C THR A 189 -15.42 -13.67 9.31
N ARG A 190 -15.08 -13.88 8.04
CA ARG A 190 -14.31 -15.04 7.56
C ARG A 190 -12.81 -14.81 7.50
N THR A 191 -12.38 -13.55 7.42
CA THR A 191 -10.96 -13.16 7.34
C THR A 191 -10.63 -12.29 8.54
N SER A 192 -9.37 -12.30 8.97
CA SER A 192 -8.90 -11.33 9.96
C SER A 192 -9.12 -9.90 9.48
N ASP A 193 -9.18 -8.99 10.44
CA ASP A 193 -9.16 -7.54 10.22
C ASP A 193 -8.01 -7.11 9.29
N ALA A 194 -8.33 -6.15 8.42
CA ALA A 194 -7.40 -5.62 7.44
C ALA A 194 -6.32 -4.75 8.10
N VAL A 195 -5.09 -4.86 7.60
CA VAL A 195 -3.98 -4.01 8.03
C VAL A 195 -4.12 -2.66 7.33
N ILE A 196 -4.29 -1.59 8.10
CA ILE A 196 -4.37 -0.24 7.58
C ILE A 196 -2.97 0.32 7.31
N LYS A 197 -2.81 1.04 6.19
CA LYS A 197 -1.63 1.82 5.86
C LYS A 197 -2.04 3.26 5.56
N TYR A 198 -1.21 4.20 5.95
CA TYR A 198 -1.46 5.63 5.76
C TYR A 198 -0.11 6.37 5.77
N ALA A 199 -0.12 7.62 5.30
CA ALA A 199 1.06 8.48 5.34
C ALA A 199 1.39 8.84 6.81
N ARG A 200 2.62 8.56 7.24
CA ARG A 200 3.13 8.93 8.57
C ARG A 200 3.87 10.25 8.44
N PHE A 201 3.43 11.25 9.17
CA PHE A 201 4.09 12.56 9.26
C PHE A 201 4.88 12.64 10.57
N SER A 202 5.99 13.38 10.56
CA SER A 202 6.73 13.66 11.80
C SER A 202 6.09 14.82 12.55
N VAL A 203 5.99 14.68 13.87
CA VAL A 203 5.50 15.75 14.76
C VAL A 203 6.43 16.96 14.71
N GLU A 204 7.73 16.75 14.53
CA GLU A 204 8.73 17.81 14.51
C GLU A 204 8.77 18.56 13.18
N SER A 205 8.69 17.82 12.07
CA SER A 205 8.80 18.41 10.72
C SER A 205 7.47 18.96 10.20
N ALA A 206 6.36 18.30 10.47
CA ALA A 206 5.05 18.64 9.92
C ALA A 206 3.92 18.40 10.95
N PRO A 207 3.89 19.16 12.07
CA PRO A 207 2.96 18.93 13.18
C PRO A 207 1.49 18.98 12.75
N GLU A 208 1.09 19.96 11.96
CA GLU A 208 -0.32 20.09 11.55
C GLU A 208 -0.79 18.92 10.69
N GLN A 209 0.05 18.43 9.77
CA GLN A 209 -0.27 17.26 8.94
C GLN A 209 -0.34 16.00 9.79
N TYR A 210 0.54 15.87 10.79
CA TYR A 210 0.48 14.79 11.77
C TYR A 210 -0.85 14.82 12.53
N TYR A 211 -1.18 15.93 13.20
CA TYR A 211 -2.41 16.03 14.00
C TYR A 211 -3.67 15.86 13.14
N GLN A 212 -3.68 16.42 11.93
CA GLN A 212 -4.74 16.20 10.97
C GLN A 212 -4.92 14.70 10.65
N SER A 213 -3.82 13.99 10.35
CA SER A 213 -3.86 12.58 9.97
C SER A 213 -4.37 11.68 11.09
N ILE A 214 -3.94 11.91 12.34
CA ILE A 214 -4.38 11.10 13.48
C ILE A 214 -5.83 11.40 13.86
N LEU A 215 -6.27 12.66 13.77
CA LEU A 215 -7.66 13.03 14.01
C LEU A 215 -8.56 12.40 12.95
N GLN A 216 -8.20 12.49 11.66
CA GLN A 216 -8.92 11.83 10.57
C GLN A 216 -8.99 10.30 10.74
N LEU A 217 -7.98 9.65 11.30
CA LEU A 217 -7.98 8.19 11.44
C LEU A 217 -8.74 7.70 12.68
N PHE A 218 -8.49 8.34 13.83
CA PHE A 218 -8.79 7.77 15.14
C PHE A 218 -9.89 8.52 15.89
N LEU A 219 -10.26 9.73 15.46
CA LEU A 219 -11.44 10.42 15.97
C LEU A 219 -12.68 9.96 15.17
N PRO A 220 -13.80 9.65 15.84
CA PRO A 220 -15.07 9.47 15.15
C PRO A 220 -15.61 10.80 14.61
N TYR A 221 -15.92 10.89 13.32
CA TYR A 221 -16.45 12.10 12.67
C TYR A 221 -17.36 11.72 11.48
N ARG A 222 -18.27 12.62 11.11
CA ARG A 222 -19.06 12.57 9.87
C ARG A 222 -18.79 13.78 8.98
N LEU A 223 -18.45 14.91 9.58
CA LEU A 223 -18.22 16.19 8.93
C LEU A 223 -16.76 16.63 9.14
N ASN A 224 -16.17 17.31 8.15
CA ASN A 224 -14.76 17.72 8.23
C ASN A 224 -14.55 18.81 9.28
N GLU A 225 -15.57 19.64 9.51
CA GLU A 225 -15.61 20.70 10.51
C GLU A 225 -15.49 20.15 11.94
N GLN A 226 -15.81 18.87 12.16
CA GLN A 226 -15.63 18.21 13.46
C GLN A 226 -14.16 17.89 13.76
N LEU A 227 -13.32 17.79 12.73
CA LEU A 227 -11.88 17.53 12.89
C LEU A 227 -11.11 18.79 13.25
N LYS A 228 -11.63 19.96 12.85
CA LYS A 228 -11.11 21.28 13.22
C LYS A 228 -12.29 22.24 13.38
N PRO A 229 -12.94 22.26 14.55
CA PRO A 229 -14.01 23.20 14.82
C PRO A 229 -13.50 24.64 14.71
N PRO A 230 -14.33 25.61 14.29
CA PRO A 230 -13.91 26.98 14.00
C PRO A 230 -13.32 27.73 15.21
N GLN A 231 -13.61 27.25 16.42
CA GLN A 231 -13.07 27.79 17.67
C GLN A 231 -11.58 27.45 17.91
N PHE A 232 -11.02 26.49 17.16
CA PHE A 232 -9.62 26.09 17.27
C PHE A 232 -8.81 26.57 16.06
N LEU A 233 -7.63 27.14 16.32
CA LEU A 233 -6.74 27.68 15.29
C LEU A 233 -6.02 26.57 14.51
N SER A 234 -5.69 25.46 15.18
CA SER A 234 -4.88 24.37 14.64
C SER A 234 -5.46 22.99 14.97
N TYR A 235 -5.04 21.96 14.23
CA TYR A 235 -5.42 20.58 14.54
C TYR A 235 -4.77 20.13 15.87
N ALA A 236 -3.56 20.61 16.16
CA ALA A 236 -2.87 20.35 17.41
C ALA A 236 -3.65 20.88 18.62
N ASP A 237 -4.18 22.11 18.55
CA ASP A 237 -4.94 22.73 19.64
C ASP A 237 -6.19 21.92 19.95
N PHE A 238 -6.93 21.51 18.91
CA PHE A 238 -8.13 20.69 19.08
C PHE A 238 -7.80 19.32 19.66
N TYR A 239 -6.71 18.69 19.23
CA TYR A 239 -6.28 17.41 19.78
C TYR A 239 -5.96 17.52 21.28
N ASN A 240 -5.22 18.55 21.69
CA ASN A 240 -4.74 18.71 23.07
C ASN A 240 -5.81 19.22 24.04
N SER A 241 -6.69 20.13 23.60
CA SER A 241 -7.64 20.85 24.47
C SER A 241 -9.11 20.61 24.15
N GLY A 242 -9.40 19.90 23.06
CA GLY A 242 -10.76 19.63 22.60
C GLY A 242 -11.48 18.57 23.44
N PHE A 243 -12.79 18.76 23.55
CA PHE A 243 -13.72 17.80 24.13
C PHE A 243 -14.87 17.56 23.16
N ILE A 244 -15.29 16.30 23.02
CA ILE A 244 -16.44 15.92 22.21
C ILE A 244 -17.45 15.14 23.05
N LYS A 245 -18.72 15.27 22.67
CA LYS A 245 -19.83 14.53 23.24
C LYS A 245 -20.37 13.57 22.19
N TYR A 246 -20.45 12.28 22.51
CA TYR A 246 -21.13 11.31 21.67
C TYR A 246 -22.64 11.50 21.79
N SER A 247 -23.40 11.22 20.73
CA SER A 247 -24.85 11.44 20.70
C SER A 247 -25.64 10.75 21.83
N GLN A 248 -25.04 9.73 22.46
CA GLN A 248 -25.66 8.87 23.49
C GLN A 248 -24.96 8.97 24.87
N MET A 249 -23.79 9.63 24.97
CA MET A 249 -23.10 9.83 26.26
C MET A 249 -23.40 11.22 26.78
N GLU A 250 -23.74 11.34 28.07
CA GLU A 250 -23.98 12.63 28.70
C GLU A 250 -22.68 13.42 28.93
N ASP A 251 -21.58 12.70 29.18
CA ASP A 251 -20.29 13.25 29.56
C ASP A 251 -19.42 13.69 28.37
N LEU A 252 -18.66 14.76 28.59
CA LEU A 252 -17.64 15.22 27.66
C LEU A 252 -16.41 14.31 27.74
N SER A 253 -15.96 13.82 26.60
CA SER A 253 -14.74 13.04 26.47
C SER A 253 -13.64 13.87 25.83
N SER A 254 -12.44 13.83 26.40
CA SER A 254 -11.26 14.46 25.79
C SER A 254 -10.93 13.84 24.44
N VAL A 255 -10.70 14.68 23.43
CA VAL A 255 -10.30 14.26 22.08
C VAL A 255 -9.01 13.44 22.13
N GLN A 256 -8.03 13.89 22.91
CA GLN A 256 -6.76 13.19 23.12
C GLN A 256 -6.97 11.75 23.62
N ASN A 257 -7.83 11.56 24.63
CA ASN A 257 -8.09 10.23 25.20
C ASN A 257 -8.73 9.29 24.18
N ILE A 258 -9.69 9.78 23.40
CA ILE A 258 -10.38 8.99 22.37
C ILE A 258 -9.39 8.56 21.27
N VAL A 259 -8.62 9.53 20.76
CA VAL A 259 -7.63 9.28 19.70
C VAL A 259 -6.58 8.30 20.18
N ASN A 260 -6.01 8.49 21.36
CA ASN A 260 -5.00 7.59 21.92
C ASN A 260 -5.54 6.19 22.19
N PHE A 261 -6.76 6.08 22.73
CA PHE A 261 -7.40 4.78 22.94
C PHE A 261 -7.58 4.04 21.62
N ASN A 262 -8.12 4.71 20.60
CA ASN A 262 -8.30 4.09 19.29
C ASN A 262 -6.97 3.78 18.61
N MET A 263 -5.97 4.66 18.71
CA MET A 263 -4.64 4.46 18.15
C MET A 263 -3.94 3.24 18.77
N SER A 264 -4.06 3.03 20.09
CA SER A 264 -3.45 1.90 20.79
C SER A 264 -3.89 0.52 20.29
N LYS A 265 -5.08 0.43 19.66
CA LYS A 265 -5.59 -0.82 19.06
C LYS A 265 -4.79 -1.23 17.82
N PHE A 266 -4.25 -0.27 17.08
CA PHE A 266 -3.54 -0.46 15.82
C PHE A 266 -2.02 -0.35 15.96
N VAL A 267 -1.57 0.51 16.88
CA VAL A 267 -0.17 0.83 17.10
C VAL A 267 0.35 -0.01 18.27
N LYS A 268 0.66 -1.27 17.98
CA LYS A 268 1.24 -2.21 18.95
C LYS A 268 2.76 -2.20 18.83
N LYS A 269 3.46 -2.02 19.95
CA LYS A 269 4.94 -2.06 20.04
C LYS A 269 5.71 -1.00 19.24
N ASP A 270 5.05 0.09 18.85
CA ASP A 270 5.68 1.17 18.08
C ASP A 270 6.86 1.79 18.83
N LYS A 271 6.72 1.97 20.17
CA LYS A 271 7.82 2.40 21.03
C LYS A 271 9.03 1.45 21.03
N GLU A 272 8.80 0.14 20.98
CA GLU A 272 9.90 -0.85 20.91
C GLU A 272 10.65 -0.71 19.57
N LEU A 273 9.93 -0.44 18.49
CA LEU A 273 10.51 -0.22 17.16
C LEU A 273 11.25 1.12 17.06
N GLU A 274 10.68 2.21 17.58
CA GLU A 274 11.35 3.53 17.62
C GLU A 274 12.64 3.48 18.45
N ILE A 275 12.60 2.81 19.60
CA ILE A 275 13.80 2.63 20.44
C ILE A 275 14.86 1.83 19.68
N ALA A 276 14.46 0.75 18.99
CA ALA A 276 15.39 -0.07 18.21
C ALA A 276 15.97 0.69 17.01
N GLU A 277 15.16 1.48 16.30
CA GLU A 277 15.59 2.33 15.20
C GLU A 277 16.60 3.38 15.68
N LYS A 278 16.31 4.07 16.78
CA LYS A 278 17.23 5.04 17.38
C LYS A 278 18.54 4.39 17.83
N GLN A 279 18.48 3.19 18.41
CA GLN A 279 19.67 2.43 18.78
C GLN A 279 20.53 2.06 17.57
N LEU A 280 19.92 1.77 16.43
CA LEU A 280 20.64 1.53 15.18
C LEU A 280 21.28 2.82 14.65
N GLU A 281 20.57 3.94 14.62
CA GLU A 281 21.12 5.22 14.17
C GLU A 281 22.33 5.63 15.02
N GLU A 282 22.28 5.42 16.33
CA GLU A 282 23.37 5.72 17.25
C GLU A 282 24.56 4.75 17.12
N ARG A 283 24.30 3.45 16.90
CA ARG A 283 25.34 2.40 16.92
C ARG A 283 25.83 2.00 15.53
N GLY A 284 25.19 2.48 14.48
CA GLY A 284 25.39 2.03 13.11
C GLY A 284 24.88 0.60 12.88
N TYR A 285 24.80 0.22 11.60
CA TYR A 285 24.55 -1.17 11.23
C TYR A 285 25.75 -2.01 11.67
N GLN A 286 25.54 -2.90 12.63
CA GLN A 286 26.57 -3.85 13.04
C GLN A 286 26.62 -4.98 12.00
N GLU A 287 27.31 -4.72 10.87
CA GLU A 287 27.73 -5.81 9.98
C GLU A 287 28.61 -6.72 10.83
N ASP A 288 28.23 -7.99 10.95
CA ASP A 288 28.99 -9.00 11.69
C ASP A 288 29.17 -8.74 13.20
N ALA A 289 28.10 -8.39 13.91
CA ALA A 289 28.07 -8.47 15.39
C ALA A 289 28.54 -9.85 15.94
N TRP A 290 28.52 -10.88 15.11
CA TRP A 290 29.08 -12.21 15.40
C TRP A 290 30.60 -12.29 15.35
N ALA A 291 31.28 -11.57 14.47
CA ALA A 291 32.75 -11.53 14.46
C ALA A 291 33.30 -10.96 15.78
N GLN A 292 32.51 -10.12 16.47
CA GLN A 292 32.83 -9.63 17.81
C GLN A 292 32.50 -10.64 18.93
N LEU A 293 31.50 -11.50 18.75
CA LEU A 293 31.05 -12.47 19.76
C LEU A 293 31.77 -13.82 19.69
N CYS A 294 32.13 -14.28 18.48
CA CYS A 294 32.80 -15.56 18.21
C CYS A 294 33.76 -15.43 17.00
N PRO A 295 34.89 -14.72 17.15
CA PRO A 295 35.84 -14.45 16.05
C PRO A 295 36.43 -15.72 15.40
N GLU A 296 36.50 -16.84 16.12
CA GLU A 296 37.06 -18.10 15.60
C GLU A 296 36.18 -18.74 14.52
N THR A 297 34.84 -18.62 14.63
CA THR A 297 33.91 -19.21 13.67
C THR A 297 33.92 -18.49 12.32
N GLU A 298 34.15 -17.17 12.33
CA GLU A 298 34.26 -16.39 11.09
C GLU A 298 35.59 -16.69 10.37
N LYS A 299 36.66 -16.96 11.13
CA LYS A 299 37.94 -17.40 10.58
C LYS A 299 37.80 -18.73 9.83
N GLU A 300 37.09 -19.71 10.40
CA GLU A 300 36.80 -20.99 9.73
C GLU A 300 35.97 -20.81 8.46
N ARG A 301 35.04 -19.85 8.44
CA ARG A 301 34.22 -19.54 7.26
C ARG A 301 35.03 -18.91 6.14
N HIS A 302 35.94 -17.99 6.46
CA HIS A 302 36.90 -17.44 5.50
C HIS A 302 37.81 -18.53 4.91
N GLU A 303 38.36 -19.40 5.76
CA GLU A 303 39.19 -20.54 5.33
C GLU A 303 38.42 -21.49 4.39
N CYS A 304 37.12 -21.72 4.62
CA CYS A 304 36.29 -22.53 3.73
C CYS A 304 36.00 -21.86 2.38
N ASN A 305 35.77 -20.54 2.36
CA ASN A 305 35.52 -19.79 1.12
C ASN A 305 36.77 -19.71 0.23
N GLU A 306 37.95 -19.51 0.81
CA GLU A 306 39.22 -19.53 0.08
C GLU A 306 39.50 -20.90 -0.58
N VAL A 307 39.05 -21.99 0.04
CA VAL A 307 39.14 -23.34 -0.55
C VAL A 307 38.15 -23.53 -1.71
N GLY A 308 36.98 -22.89 -1.65
CA GLY A 308 35.94 -22.95 -2.70
C GLY A 308 36.28 -22.14 -3.96
N GLU A 309 36.86 -20.94 -3.80
CA GLU A 309 37.31 -20.09 -4.92
C GLU A 309 38.44 -20.73 -5.73
N ASN A 310 39.27 -21.58 -5.10
CA ASN A 310 40.32 -22.33 -5.80
C ASN A 310 39.79 -23.44 -6.74
N THR A 311 38.48 -23.74 -6.74
CA THR A 311 37.89 -24.85 -7.50
C THR A 311 36.92 -24.41 -8.62
N THR A 312 36.56 -23.12 -8.69
CA THR A 312 35.55 -22.56 -9.63
C THR A 312 36.07 -21.16 -9.99
N THR A 313 36.44 -20.76 -11.21
CA THR A 313 35.92 -21.11 -12.53
C THR A 313 36.88 -20.56 -13.60
N GLN A 314 36.99 -21.26 -14.72
CA GLN A 314 37.36 -20.67 -16.01
C GLN A 314 36.23 -19.72 -16.43
N GLU A 315 36.58 -18.49 -16.81
CA GLU A 315 35.67 -17.52 -17.41
C GLU A 315 35.10 -18.08 -18.71
N VAL A 316 33.76 -18.17 -18.81
CA VAL A 316 33.07 -18.43 -20.08
C VAL A 316 32.40 -17.13 -20.47
N ASP A 317 32.99 -16.45 -21.46
CA ASP A 317 32.42 -15.29 -22.14
C ASP A 317 30.98 -15.60 -22.60
N SER A 318 30.03 -14.79 -22.14
CA SER A 318 28.64 -14.83 -22.59
C SER A 318 28.50 -13.97 -23.84
N PRO A 319 28.00 -14.50 -24.98
CA PRO A 319 27.82 -13.69 -26.18
C PRO A 319 26.64 -12.72 -26.00
N GLU A 320 26.89 -11.43 -26.26
CA GLU A 320 25.86 -10.39 -26.35
C GLU A 320 24.80 -10.78 -27.40
N LEU A 321 23.62 -11.19 -26.93
CA LEU A 321 22.45 -11.39 -27.79
C LEU A 321 21.71 -10.05 -27.92
N GLY A 322 21.95 -9.35 -29.03
CA GLY A 322 21.22 -8.14 -29.39
C GLY A 322 19.73 -8.42 -29.63
N ILE A 323 18.87 -7.83 -28.80
CA ILE A 323 17.41 -7.94 -28.90
C ILE A 323 16.91 -6.94 -29.96
N PRO A 324 16.26 -7.39 -31.05
CA PRO A 324 15.89 -6.52 -32.18
C PRO A 324 14.92 -5.37 -31.87
N ASP A 325 14.12 -5.48 -30.80
CA ASP A 325 13.06 -4.52 -30.44
C ASP A 325 13.57 -3.21 -29.80
N LEU A 326 14.88 -3.07 -29.59
CA LEU A 326 15.50 -1.91 -28.93
C LEU A 326 16.32 -1.01 -29.86
N ASN A 327 16.27 -1.24 -31.17
CA ASN A 327 16.76 -0.24 -32.11
C ASN A 327 15.86 1.00 -32.03
N GLN A 328 16.43 2.13 -31.62
CA GLN A 328 15.73 3.42 -31.57
C GLN A 328 15.15 3.75 -32.94
N THR A 329 13.87 3.44 -33.16
CA THR A 329 13.10 4.02 -34.24
C THR A 329 12.26 5.12 -33.64
N ASP A 330 12.58 6.37 -34.00
CA ASP A 330 11.82 7.58 -33.70
C ASP A 330 10.44 7.56 -34.37
N LYS A 331 9.55 6.68 -33.92
CA LYS A 331 8.13 6.70 -34.28
C LYS A 331 7.27 6.41 -33.05
N PRO A 332 6.20 7.18 -32.80
CA PRO A 332 5.30 6.93 -31.70
C PRO A 332 4.42 5.73 -32.07
N THR A 333 4.70 4.57 -31.50
CA THR A 333 3.80 3.42 -31.54
C THR A 333 2.94 3.44 -30.28
N ASP A 334 1.77 4.07 -30.42
CA ASP A 334 0.62 3.85 -29.54
C ASP A 334 0.11 2.41 -29.73
N GLU A 335 0.79 1.43 -29.14
CA GLU A 335 0.26 0.08 -29.02
C GLU A 335 -0.06 -0.20 -27.55
N ASN A 336 -1.32 0.10 -27.21
CA ASN A 336 -1.95 -0.46 -26.01
C ASN A 336 -1.90 -1.99 -26.11
N VAL A 337 -1.00 -2.63 -25.37
CA VAL A 337 -1.02 -4.08 -25.20
C VAL A 337 -2.29 -4.43 -24.42
N MET A 338 -3.37 -4.71 -25.14
CA MET A 338 -4.56 -5.35 -24.60
C MET A 338 -4.17 -6.78 -24.23
N VAL A 339 -3.88 -6.99 -22.94
CA VAL A 339 -3.83 -8.35 -22.37
C VAL A 339 -5.24 -8.91 -22.48
N GLN A 340 -5.50 -9.72 -23.51
CA GLN A 340 -6.70 -10.53 -23.58
C GLN A 340 -6.70 -11.47 -22.37
N LYS A 341 -7.60 -11.23 -21.42
CA LYS A 341 -7.89 -12.21 -20.37
C LYS A 341 -8.47 -13.46 -21.04
N THR A 342 -7.61 -14.44 -21.28
CA THR A 342 -8.03 -15.79 -21.63
C THR A 342 -8.70 -16.40 -20.39
N CYS A 343 -10.02 -16.52 -20.44
CA CYS A 343 -10.82 -17.07 -19.36
C CYS A 343 -10.87 -18.60 -19.55
N PHE A 344 -9.91 -19.32 -18.97
CA PHE A 344 -9.95 -20.78 -18.96
C PHE A 344 -10.90 -21.27 -17.87
N SER A 345 -11.76 -22.22 -18.22
CA SER A 345 -12.59 -22.92 -17.24
C SER A 345 -11.73 -23.88 -16.40
N ARG A 346 -12.17 -24.15 -15.16
CA ARG A 346 -11.44 -25.04 -14.23
C ARG A 346 -11.26 -26.46 -14.82
N SER A 347 -12.18 -26.90 -15.67
CA SER A 347 -12.12 -28.16 -16.42
C SER A 347 -11.02 -28.20 -17.48
N GLU A 348 -10.64 -27.06 -18.05
CA GLU A 348 -9.61 -26.96 -19.09
C GLU A 348 -8.20 -26.84 -18.50
N VAL A 349 -8.06 -26.19 -17.33
CA VAL A 349 -6.75 -25.95 -16.70
C VAL A 349 -6.21 -27.21 -16.00
N ILE A 350 -7.07 -28.04 -15.41
CA ILE A 350 -6.66 -29.22 -14.62
C ILE A 350 -5.88 -30.25 -15.46
N PRO A 351 -6.28 -30.60 -16.70
CA PRO A 351 -5.50 -31.49 -17.57
C PRO A 351 -4.14 -30.92 -17.94
N LEU A 352 -4.06 -29.62 -18.26
CA LEU A 352 -2.82 -28.90 -18.61
C LEU A 352 -1.81 -28.82 -17.46
N LEU A 353 -2.27 -28.69 -16.22
CA LEU A 353 -1.41 -28.73 -15.04
C LEU A 353 -0.87 -30.15 -14.74
N ARG A 354 -1.55 -31.19 -15.21
CA ARG A 354 -1.15 -32.59 -14.99
C ARG A 354 -0.08 -33.07 -15.98
N THR A 355 -0.07 -32.54 -17.21
CA THR A 355 0.97 -32.82 -18.22
C THR A 355 2.32 -32.17 -17.90
N LEU A 356 2.34 -31.14 -17.05
CA LEU A 356 3.57 -30.49 -16.56
C LEU A 356 4.43 -31.35 -15.60
N LYS A 357 4.02 -32.58 -15.29
CA LYS A 357 4.76 -33.48 -14.38
C LYS A 357 5.84 -34.33 -15.06
N GLU A 358 5.71 -34.65 -16.34
CA GLU A 358 6.63 -35.62 -16.98
C GLU A 358 8.04 -35.06 -17.20
N THR A 359 8.16 -33.79 -17.58
CA THR A 359 9.47 -33.14 -17.77
C THR A 359 10.23 -32.86 -16.47
N LYS A 360 9.51 -32.74 -15.34
CA LYS A 360 10.12 -32.58 -14.00
C LYS A 360 10.58 -33.90 -13.38
N ALA A 361 10.02 -35.03 -13.80
CA ALA A 361 10.38 -36.36 -13.31
C ALA A 361 11.73 -36.86 -13.84
N HIS A 362 12.25 -36.26 -14.92
CA HIS A 362 13.55 -36.64 -15.50
C HIS A 362 14.75 -35.86 -14.96
N ILE A 363 14.52 -34.85 -14.11
CA ILE A 363 15.58 -33.96 -13.57
C ILE A 363 15.85 -34.22 -12.08
N PHE A 364 15.06 -35.09 -11.42
CA PHE A 364 15.27 -35.50 -10.02
C PHE A 364 15.49 -37.00 -9.91
#